data_AF-A0A0F9HMQ8-F1
#
_entry.id   AF-A0A0F9HMQ8-F1
#
_cell.length_a   1.000
_cell.length_b   1.000
_cell.length_c   1.000
_cell.angle_alpha   90.00
_cell.angle_beta   90.00
_cell.angle_gamma   90.00
#
_symmetry.space_group_name_H-M   'P 1'
#
loop_
_entity.id
_entity.type
_entity.pdbx_description
1 polymer ?
#
loop_
_entity_poly.entity_id
_entity_poly.type
_entity_poly.pdbx_seq_one_letter_code
_entity_poly.pdbx_strand_id
1 'polypeptide(L)'
;MTDIAIKPLERTQVPPSRVGEVKPPLSLADLSGEAGLAFATAQFAGARFDDVVKAKAANEHAAFQGIAAAEMEAFDTFVVSKPGASFEELEAERNKMVARIETAGKKATTKLAQQNNKNWMLRNKPNINAQTQTSMEAIRTQQALAAFNLHRKKLITNFKDNELIDLYASQVESGLMTKEFAAAQLAVDLDVLDAAQAKVAVGNASQIGFDLWQETGNLKDGLDAIEAIKGLTGAQKQNAESELKTRVGLREADDKVKAQEAETESVEQVSERLNKRQLDGIET
;
A
#
# COMPACT_ATOMS: atom_id res chain seq x y z
N MET A 1 -44.07 -71.11 -21.57
CA MET A 1 -44.10 -69.75 -21.01
C MET A 1 -45.10 -69.77 -19.87
N THR A 2 -44.54 -69.71 -18.65
CA THR A 2 -45.15 -69.45 -17.33
C THR A 2 -46.53 -70.03 -17.02
N ASP A 3 -46.48 -71.19 -16.34
CA ASP A 3 -47.40 -71.61 -15.29
C ASP A 3 -47.49 -70.57 -14.17
N ILE A 4 -48.72 -70.27 -13.72
CA ILE A 4 -49.00 -70.02 -12.30
C ILE A 4 -50.32 -70.71 -11.97
N ALA A 5 -50.22 -71.80 -11.19
CA ALA A 5 -51.30 -72.35 -10.42
C ALA A 5 -51.04 -72.07 -8.93
N ILE A 6 -51.93 -71.33 -8.27
CA ILE A 6 -52.17 -71.46 -6.83
C ILE A 6 -53.69 -71.43 -6.61
N LYS A 7 -54.17 -72.55 -6.05
CA LYS A 7 -55.56 -72.85 -5.67
C LYS A 7 -55.99 -72.11 -4.39
N PRO A 8 -57.31 -72.03 -4.11
CA PRO A 8 -57.89 -71.20 -3.07
C PRO A 8 -57.66 -71.78 -1.66
N LEU A 9 -57.45 -70.94 -0.66
CA LEU A 9 -57.60 -71.32 0.74
C LEU A 9 -58.87 -70.68 1.32
N GLU A 10 -59.68 -71.60 1.81
CA GLU A 10 -61.01 -71.45 2.33
C GLU A 10 -61.05 -70.67 3.65
N ARG A 11 -62.23 -70.10 3.89
CA ARG A 11 -62.66 -69.51 5.14
C ARG A 11 -62.50 -70.52 6.29
N THR A 12 -61.62 -70.23 7.25
CA THR A 12 -61.74 -70.76 8.60
C THR A 12 -62.62 -69.83 9.42
N GLN A 13 -63.83 -70.31 9.71
CA GLN A 13 -64.77 -69.73 10.65
C GLN A 13 -64.19 -69.73 12.07
N VAL A 14 -64.46 -68.66 12.83
CA VAL A 14 -64.79 -68.70 14.26
C VAL A 14 -65.79 -67.56 14.55
N PRO A 15 -66.64 -67.63 15.58
CA PRO A 15 -67.94 -68.27 15.62
C PRO A 15 -69.07 -67.24 15.94
N PRO A 16 -70.35 -67.64 16.11
CA PRO A 16 -71.46 -66.70 16.18
C PRO A 16 -71.69 -66.16 17.59
N SER A 17 -72.42 -65.04 17.62
CA SER A 17 -73.08 -64.40 18.76
C SER A 17 -72.21 -63.43 19.57
N ARG A 18 -72.56 -62.14 19.53
CA ARG A 18 -73.54 -61.55 20.46
C ARG A 18 -73.72 -60.05 20.18
N VAL A 19 -75.00 -59.67 20.08
CA VAL A 19 -75.57 -58.41 20.57
C VAL A 19 -75.18 -57.13 19.83
N GLY A 20 -76.16 -56.61 19.08
CA GLY A 20 -76.38 -55.19 18.81
C GLY A 20 -75.17 -54.36 18.41
N GLU A 21 -75.04 -54.09 17.10
CA GLU A 21 -74.42 -52.85 16.63
C GLU A 21 -75.21 -51.66 17.23
N VAL A 22 -74.85 -51.29 18.45
CA VAL A 22 -75.10 -49.95 18.94
C VAL A 22 -74.25 -49.06 18.05
N LYS A 23 -74.88 -48.43 17.04
CA LYS A 23 -74.30 -47.24 16.41
C LYS A 23 -73.77 -46.37 17.54
N PRO A 24 -72.47 -46.01 17.55
CA PRO A 24 -71.97 -45.12 18.57
C PRO A 24 -72.87 -43.88 18.59
N PRO A 25 -73.33 -43.42 19.76
CA PRO A 25 -74.14 -42.22 19.83
C PRO A 25 -73.43 -41.08 19.07
N LEU A 26 -74.20 -40.23 18.38
CA LEU A 26 -73.69 -39.09 17.60
C LEU A 26 -72.68 -38.22 18.38
N SER A 27 -72.77 -38.22 19.72
CA SER A 27 -71.82 -37.55 20.61
C SER A 27 -70.39 -38.10 20.58
N LEU A 28 -70.15 -39.36 20.16
CA LEU A 28 -68.80 -39.95 20.03
C LEU A 28 -68.21 -39.77 18.63
N ALA A 29 -69.04 -39.57 17.61
CA ALA A 29 -68.59 -39.29 16.24
C ALA A 29 -68.08 -37.85 16.11
N ASP A 30 -68.79 -36.88 16.72
CA ASP A 30 -68.39 -35.46 16.73
C ASP A 30 -67.08 -35.22 17.52
N LEU A 31 -66.89 -35.87 18.67
CA LEU A 31 -65.68 -35.69 19.48
C LEU A 31 -64.40 -36.24 18.83
N SER A 32 -64.50 -37.30 18.02
CA SER A 32 -63.35 -37.85 17.29
C SER A 32 -62.97 -37.00 16.06
N GLY A 33 -63.98 -36.41 15.40
CA GLY A 33 -63.79 -35.42 14.35
C GLY A 33 -63.20 -34.12 14.89
N GLU A 34 -63.71 -33.59 16.00
CA GLU A 34 -63.19 -32.39 16.66
C GLU A 34 -61.76 -32.59 17.21
N ALA A 35 -61.46 -33.74 17.82
CA ALA A 35 -60.11 -34.04 18.29
C ALA A 35 -59.12 -34.20 17.11
N GLY A 36 -59.54 -34.83 16.02
CA GLY A 36 -58.75 -34.93 14.79
C GLY A 36 -58.52 -33.57 14.11
N LEU A 37 -59.55 -32.72 14.08
CA LEU A 37 -59.47 -31.36 13.55
C LEU A 37 -58.57 -30.50 14.42
N ALA A 38 -58.74 -30.51 15.74
CA ALA A 38 -57.91 -29.78 16.71
C ALA A 38 -56.45 -30.21 16.68
N PHE A 39 -56.19 -31.51 16.50
CA PHE A 39 -54.84 -32.04 16.31
C PHE A 39 -54.23 -31.56 14.98
N ALA A 40 -55.00 -31.59 13.89
CA ALA A 40 -54.56 -31.09 12.58
C ALA A 40 -54.34 -29.56 12.58
N THR A 41 -55.19 -28.76 13.23
CA THR A 41 -54.96 -27.31 13.40
C THR A 41 -53.79 -27.02 14.33
N ALA A 42 -53.59 -27.79 15.39
CA ALA A 42 -52.41 -27.66 16.25
C ALA A 42 -51.10 -27.99 15.51
N GLN A 43 -51.10 -29.04 14.67
CA GLN A 43 -49.97 -29.36 13.81
C GLN A 43 -49.72 -28.29 12.75
N PHE A 44 -50.77 -27.77 12.11
CA PHE A 44 -50.65 -26.69 11.13
C PHE A 44 -50.15 -25.39 11.77
N ALA A 45 -50.67 -25.03 12.94
CA ALA A 45 -50.22 -23.87 13.70
C ALA A 45 -48.76 -24.04 14.16
N GLY A 46 -48.36 -25.24 14.60
CA GLY A 46 -46.97 -25.58 14.93
C GLY A 46 -46.03 -25.45 13.74
N ALA A 47 -46.41 -26.00 12.58
CA ALA A 47 -45.62 -25.90 11.35
C ALA A 47 -45.45 -24.44 10.88
N ARG A 48 -46.52 -23.64 10.92
CA ARG A 48 -46.45 -22.21 10.57
C ARG A 48 -45.61 -21.41 11.56
N PHE A 49 -45.69 -21.73 12.86
CA PHE A 49 -44.85 -21.12 13.88
C PHE A 49 -43.36 -21.45 13.65
N ASP A 50 -43.05 -22.71 13.36
CA ASP A 50 -41.70 -23.15 13.01
C ASP A 50 -41.15 -22.45 11.76
N ASP A 51 -41.99 -22.26 10.73
CA ASP A 51 -41.61 -21.51 9.52
C ASP A 51 -41.28 -20.04 9.84
N VAL A 52 -42.08 -19.39 10.68
CA VAL A 52 -41.84 -18.00 11.12
C VAL A 52 -40.56 -17.90 11.94
N VAL A 53 -40.30 -18.84 12.85
CA VAL A 53 -39.07 -18.88 13.65
C VAL A 53 -37.85 -19.11 12.76
N LYS A 54 -37.93 -20.01 11.77
CA LYS A 54 -36.86 -20.25 10.79
C LYS A 54 -36.59 -19.02 9.92
N ALA A 55 -37.64 -18.37 9.42
CA ALA A 55 -37.52 -17.16 8.61
C ALA A 55 -36.89 -16.01 9.42
N LYS A 56 -37.33 -15.80 10.66
CA LYS A 56 -36.72 -14.81 11.56
C LYS A 56 -35.24 -15.12 11.82
N ALA A 57 -34.91 -16.39 12.08
CA ALA A 57 -33.53 -16.80 12.31
C ALA A 57 -32.64 -16.60 11.08
N ALA A 58 -33.17 -16.85 9.87
CA ALA A 58 -32.46 -16.59 8.62
C ALA A 58 -32.19 -15.09 8.43
N ASN A 59 -33.17 -14.22 8.69
CA ASN A 59 -32.99 -12.78 8.61
C ASN A 59 -31.97 -12.25 9.62
N GLU A 60 -32.00 -12.74 10.87
CA GLU A 60 -31.00 -12.40 11.89
C GLU A 60 -29.59 -12.88 11.49
N HIS A 61 -29.48 -14.05 10.87
CA HIS A 61 -28.21 -14.56 10.37
C HIS A 61 -27.66 -13.72 9.21
N ALA A 62 -28.52 -13.33 8.26
CA ALA A 62 -28.13 -12.44 7.16
C ALA A 62 -27.67 -11.06 7.66
N ALA A 63 -28.39 -10.48 8.63
CA ALA A 63 -27.98 -9.22 9.25
C ALA A 63 -26.62 -9.35 9.95
N PHE A 64 -26.36 -10.47 10.64
CA PHE A 64 -25.06 -10.76 11.23
C PHE A 64 -23.93 -10.85 10.18
N GLN A 65 -24.17 -11.53 9.06
CA GLN A 65 -23.18 -11.60 7.97
C GLN A 65 -22.89 -10.22 7.37
N GLY A 66 -23.90 -9.35 7.26
CA GLY A 66 -23.72 -7.96 6.83
C GLY A 66 -22.82 -7.16 7.78
N ILE A 67 -23.00 -7.33 9.10
CA ILE A 67 -22.10 -6.72 10.11
C ILE A 67 -20.68 -7.25 9.97
N ALA A 68 -20.52 -8.56 9.79
CA ALA A 68 -19.19 -9.17 9.62
C ALA A 68 -18.45 -8.60 8.40
N ALA A 69 -19.15 -8.44 7.26
CA ALA A 69 -18.59 -7.84 6.06
C ALA A 69 -18.17 -6.37 6.28
N ALA A 70 -19.04 -5.57 6.88
CA ALA A 70 -18.76 -4.16 7.17
C ALA A 70 -17.57 -3.97 8.12
N GLU A 71 -17.42 -4.85 9.12
CA GLU A 71 -16.29 -4.82 10.05
C GLU A 71 -14.95 -5.17 9.36
N MET A 72 -14.96 -6.13 8.42
CA MET A 72 -13.77 -6.44 7.62
C MET A 72 -13.40 -5.27 6.69
N GLU A 73 -14.37 -4.68 6.01
CA GLU A 73 -14.15 -3.52 5.15
C GLU A 73 -13.63 -2.31 5.94
N ALA A 74 -14.14 -2.09 7.16
CA ALA A 74 -13.65 -1.06 8.06
C ALA A 74 -12.19 -1.31 8.49
N PHE A 75 -11.81 -2.57 8.72
CA PHE A 75 -10.42 -2.93 9.01
C PHE A 75 -9.51 -2.67 7.80
N ASP A 76 -9.89 -3.12 6.60
CA ASP A 76 -9.09 -2.87 5.40
C ASP A 76 -8.94 -1.36 5.12
N THR A 77 -10.01 -0.59 5.34
CA THR A 77 -9.97 0.88 5.26
C THR A 77 -9.05 1.49 6.31
N PHE A 78 -9.06 0.98 7.54
CA PHE A 78 -8.14 1.42 8.60
C PHE A 78 -6.68 1.17 8.23
N VAL A 79 -6.39 -0.04 7.72
CA VAL A 79 -5.07 -0.43 7.24
C VAL A 79 -4.61 0.57 6.17
N VAL A 80 -5.37 0.75 5.09
CA VAL A 80 -5.02 1.64 3.97
C VAL A 80 -4.89 3.11 4.40
N SER A 81 -5.78 3.61 5.27
CA SER A 81 -5.75 5.02 5.71
C SER A 81 -4.64 5.33 6.72
N LYS A 82 -4.01 4.30 7.30
CA LYS A 82 -2.88 4.45 8.24
C LYS A 82 -1.67 3.64 7.80
N PRO A 83 -1.02 4.03 6.68
CA PRO A 83 0.12 3.31 6.14
C PRO A 83 1.37 3.39 7.03
N GLY A 84 1.36 4.16 8.13
CA GLY A 84 2.43 4.23 9.12
C GLY A 84 2.11 3.54 10.46
N ALA A 85 0.95 2.88 10.59
CA ALA A 85 0.58 2.19 11.82
C ALA A 85 1.58 1.06 12.12
N SER A 86 1.84 0.85 13.42
CA SER A 86 2.68 -0.25 13.86
C SER A 86 1.95 -1.59 13.73
N PHE A 87 2.70 -2.69 13.69
CA PHE A 87 2.09 -4.03 13.65
C PHE A 87 1.20 -4.29 14.86
N GLU A 88 1.59 -3.80 16.04
CA GLU A 88 0.82 -3.92 17.28
C GLU A 88 -0.51 -3.16 17.20
N GLU A 89 -0.53 -1.97 16.59
CA GLU A 89 -1.75 -1.19 16.39
C GLU A 89 -2.71 -1.89 15.41
N LEU A 90 -2.15 -2.42 14.31
CA LEU A 90 -2.92 -3.19 13.33
C LEU A 90 -3.49 -4.47 13.94
N GLU A 91 -2.70 -5.19 14.75
CA GLU A 91 -3.14 -6.39 15.45
C GLU A 91 -4.21 -6.07 16.50
N ALA A 92 -4.07 -4.97 17.23
CA ALA A 92 -5.08 -4.51 18.17
C ALA A 92 -6.41 -4.20 17.46
N GLU A 93 -6.38 -3.55 16.30
CA GLU A 93 -7.59 -3.24 15.55
C GLU A 93 -8.24 -4.50 14.95
N ARG A 94 -7.45 -5.45 14.44
CA ARG A 94 -7.94 -6.78 14.02
C ARG A 94 -8.65 -7.48 15.17
N ASN A 95 -8.06 -7.48 16.36
CA ASN A 95 -8.64 -8.13 17.53
C ASN A 95 -9.95 -7.46 17.96
N LYS A 96 -10.05 -6.12 17.88
CA LYS A 96 -11.31 -5.40 18.10
C LYS A 96 -12.38 -5.76 17.08
N MET A 97 -12.02 -5.80 15.79
CA MET A 97 -12.92 -6.22 14.72
C MET A 97 -13.48 -7.62 14.99
N VAL A 98 -12.62 -8.61 15.27
CA VAL A 98 -13.06 -9.98 15.60
C VAL A 98 -13.99 -9.98 16.81
N ALA A 99 -13.68 -9.22 17.87
CA ALA A 99 -14.53 -9.11 19.05
C ALA A 99 -15.89 -8.45 18.77
N ARG A 100 -15.94 -7.44 17.88
CA ARG A 100 -17.18 -6.80 17.41
C ARG A 100 -18.06 -7.79 16.66
N ILE A 101 -17.47 -8.59 15.76
CA ILE A 101 -18.19 -9.64 15.04
C ILE A 101 -18.71 -10.72 16.00
N GLU A 102 -17.88 -11.20 16.93
CA GLU A 102 -18.31 -12.19 17.94
C GLU A 102 -19.45 -11.66 18.83
N THR A 103 -19.40 -10.38 19.18
CA THR A 103 -20.47 -9.72 19.96
C THR A 103 -21.75 -9.60 19.14
N ALA A 104 -21.66 -9.24 17.86
CA ALA A 104 -22.80 -9.19 16.95
C ALA A 104 -23.48 -10.56 16.81
N GLY A 105 -22.70 -11.64 16.73
CA GLY A 105 -23.21 -13.01 16.66
C GLY A 105 -24.08 -13.39 17.87
N LYS A 106 -23.80 -12.83 19.06
CA LYS A 106 -24.54 -13.05 20.30
C LYS A 106 -25.82 -12.21 20.44
N LYS A 107 -26.00 -11.16 19.64
CA LYS A 107 -27.17 -10.26 19.70
C LYS A 107 -28.45 -10.84 19.09
N ALA A 108 -28.36 -11.96 18.38
CA ALA A 108 -29.52 -12.61 17.78
C ALA A 108 -30.54 -13.01 18.86
N THR A 109 -31.84 -12.79 18.58
CA THR A 109 -32.91 -13.07 19.56
C THR A 109 -33.38 -14.52 19.50
N THR A 110 -33.18 -15.19 18.36
CA THR A 110 -33.54 -16.60 18.19
C THR A 110 -32.37 -17.53 18.51
N LYS A 111 -32.62 -18.63 19.24
CA LYS A 111 -31.59 -19.66 19.55
C LYS A 111 -30.99 -20.26 18.28
N LEU A 112 -31.81 -20.46 17.24
CA LEU A 112 -31.38 -20.98 15.95
C LEU A 112 -30.38 -20.04 15.27
N ALA A 113 -30.65 -18.72 15.23
CA ALA A 113 -29.69 -17.76 14.68
C ALA A 113 -28.41 -17.66 15.52
N GLN A 114 -28.50 -17.68 16.85
CA GLN A 114 -27.30 -17.72 17.72
C GLN A 114 -26.40 -18.91 17.39
N GLN A 115 -26.98 -20.09 17.18
CA GLN A 115 -26.24 -21.30 16.81
C GLN A 115 -25.67 -21.20 15.39
N ASN A 116 -26.44 -20.68 14.43
CA ASN A 116 -25.98 -20.46 13.06
C ASN A 116 -24.81 -19.45 13.01
N ASN A 117 -24.91 -18.34 13.73
CA ASN A 117 -23.86 -17.32 13.84
C ASN A 117 -22.60 -17.90 14.49
N LYS A 118 -22.75 -18.67 15.58
CA LYS A 118 -21.62 -19.36 16.24
C LYS A 118 -20.91 -20.31 15.28
N ASN A 119 -21.67 -21.14 14.55
CA ASN A 119 -21.11 -22.08 13.58
C ASN A 119 -20.44 -21.37 12.41
N TRP A 120 -21.02 -20.27 11.94
CA TRP A 120 -20.43 -19.43 10.91
C TRP A 120 -19.10 -18.84 11.39
N MET A 121 -19.03 -18.29 12.60
CA MET A 121 -17.78 -17.76 13.17
C MET A 121 -16.71 -18.83 13.30
N LEU A 122 -17.06 -20.02 13.79
CA LEU A 122 -16.11 -21.13 13.92
C LEU A 122 -15.50 -21.52 12.56
N ARG A 123 -16.29 -21.45 11.48
CA ARG A 123 -15.82 -21.79 10.13
C ARG A 123 -15.03 -20.66 9.47
N ASN A 124 -15.40 -19.40 9.71
CA ASN A 124 -14.86 -18.26 8.97
C ASN A 124 -13.76 -17.49 9.71
N LYS A 125 -13.63 -17.62 11.03
CA LYS A 125 -12.58 -16.94 11.81
C LYS A 125 -11.16 -17.21 11.27
N PRO A 126 -10.78 -18.43 10.84
CA PRO A 126 -9.48 -18.65 10.21
C PRO A 126 -9.30 -17.83 8.92
N ASN A 127 -10.33 -17.74 8.08
CA ASN A 127 -10.29 -16.98 6.82
C ASN A 127 -10.20 -15.48 7.08
N ILE A 128 -10.96 -14.96 8.05
CA ILE A 128 -10.91 -13.55 8.48
C ILE A 128 -9.48 -13.20 8.95
N ASN A 129 -8.89 -14.07 9.77
CA ASN A 129 -7.52 -13.88 10.24
C ASN A 129 -6.50 -13.91 9.09
N ALA A 130 -6.65 -14.85 8.15
CA ALA A 130 -5.76 -14.92 6.99
C ALA A 130 -5.86 -13.70 6.07
N GLN A 131 -7.08 -13.21 5.81
CA GLN A 131 -7.32 -12.01 5.01
C GLN A 131 -6.72 -10.77 5.66
N THR A 132 -7.05 -10.54 6.94
CA THR A 132 -6.51 -9.39 7.69
C THR A 132 -4.99 -9.43 7.83
N GLN A 133 -4.40 -10.61 8.03
CA GLN A 133 -2.94 -10.80 8.03
C GLN A 133 -2.32 -10.42 6.68
N THR A 134 -2.96 -10.82 5.57
CA THR A 134 -2.51 -10.45 4.21
C THR A 134 -2.53 -8.93 4.01
N SER A 135 -3.60 -8.24 4.45
CA SER A 135 -3.70 -6.78 4.40
C SER A 135 -2.60 -6.10 5.23
N MET A 136 -2.31 -6.62 6.43
CA MET A 136 -1.23 -6.12 7.29
C MET A 136 0.16 -6.31 6.67
N GLU A 137 0.43 -7.47 6.09
CA GLU A 137 1.70 -7.78 5.43
C GLU A 137 1.91 -6.92 4.17
N ALA A 138 0.86 -6.66 3.40
CA ALA A 138 0.92 -5.78 2.24
C ALA A 138 1.39 -4.36 2.62
N ILE A 139 0.86 -3.78 3.70
CA ILE A 139 1.31 -2.48 4.19
C ILE A 139 2.73 -2.52 4.73
N ARG A 140 3.10 -3.58 5.46
CA ARG A 140 4.47 -3.74 5.95
C ARG A 140 5.47 -3.76 4.79
N THR A 141 5.15 -4.48 3.72
CA THR A 141 5.98 -4.51 2.50
C THR A 141 6.07 -3.14 1.84
N GLN A 142 4.96 -2.39 1.76
CA GLN A 142 4.98 -1.01 1.25
C GLN A 142 5.85 -0.08 2.11
N GLN A 143 5.73 -0.16 3.44
CA GLN A 143 6.56 0.60 4.38
C GLN A 143 8.06 0.27 4.21
N ALA A 144 8.39 -1.03 4.12
CA ALA A 144 9.76 -1.48 3.92
C ALA A 144 10.34 -0.96 2.59
N LEU A 145 9.55 -0.99 1.51
CA LEU A 145 9.96 -0.45 0.21
C LEU A 145 10.15 1.07 0.26
N ALA A 146 9.29 1.80 0.96
CA ALA A 146 9.43 3.25 1.14
C ALA A 146 10.69 3.61 1.94
N ALA A 147 10.95 2.89 3.04
CA ALA A 147 12.16 3.05 3.84
C ALA A 147 13.43 2.73 3.04
N PHE A 148 13.40 1.64 2.28
CA PHE A 148 14.47 1.27 1.36
C PHE A 148 14.75 2.39 0.35
N ASN A 149 13.72 2.91 -0.33
CA ASN A 149 13.89 3.98 -1.33
C ASN A 149 14.45 5.27 -0.72
N LEU A 150 14.06 5.59 0.52
CA LEU A 150 14.61 6.71 1.26
C LEU A 150 16.10 6.52 1.56
N HIS A 151 16.49 5.34 2.04
CA HIS A 151 17.89 5.02 2.34
C HIS A 151 18.73 5.01 1.06
N ARG A 152 18.27 4.30 0.02
CA ARG A 152 18.86 4.27 -1.32
C ARG A 152 19.15 5.68 -1.82
N LYS A 153 18.16 6.58 -1.80
CA LYS A 153 18.34 7.96 -2.25
C LYS A 153 19.40 8.71 -1.43
N LYS A 154 19.43 8.55 -0.11
CA LYS A 154 20.43 9.17 0.77
C LYS A 154 21.84 8.67 0.45
N LEU A 155 22.00 7.36 0.25
CA LEU A 155 23.31 6.76 -0.05
C LEU A 155 23.85 7.19 -1.41
N ILE A 156 23.00 7.25 -2.44
CA ILE A 156 23.35 7.79 -3.76
C ILE A 156 23.77 9.27 -3.63
N THR A 157 23.00 10.07 -2.90
CA THR A 157 23.31 11.51 -2.72
C THR A 157 24.64 11.74 -1.99
N ASN A 158 24.98 10.84 -1.06
CA ASN A 158 26.18 10.94 -0.24
C ASN A 158 27.38 10.15 -0.80
N PHE A 159 27.27 9.60 -2.02
CA PHE A 159 28.35 8.84 -2.68
C PHE A 159 28.87 7.65 -1.85
N LYS A 160 27.95 6.85 -1.31
CA LYS A 160 28.27 5.74 -0.39
C LYS A 160 28.02 4.36 -1.00
N ASP A 161 28.97 3.90 -1.82
CA ASP A 161 28.84 2.72 -2.67
C ASP A 161 28.71 1.43 -1.86
N ASN A 162 29.62 1.23 -0.89
CA ASN A 162 29.61 0.02 -0.06
C ASN A 162 28.33 -0.09 0.77
N GLU A 163 27.87 1.02 1.37
CA GLU A 163 26.62 1.04 2.12
C GLU A 163 25.40 0.80 1.21
N LEU A 164 25.47 1.21 -0.06
CA LEU A 164 24.41 0.94 -1.05
C LEU A 164 24.37 -0.54 -1.41
N ILE A 165 25.52 -1.17 -1.64
CA ILE A 165 25.65 -2.61 -1.88
C ILE A 165 25.06 -3.39 -0.68
N ASP A 166 25.44 -3.01 0.54
CA ASP A 166 24.95 -3.64 1.77
C ASP A 166 23.43 -3.47 1.93
N LEU A 167 22.89 -2.30 1.57
CA LEU A 167 21.45 -2.06 1.61
C LEU A 167 20.69 -3.03 0.67
N TYR A 168 21.18 -3.22 -0.56
CA TYR A 168 20.58 -4.15 -1.51
C TYR A 168 20.69 -5.61 -1.05
N ALA A 169 21.86 -6.01 -0.52
CA ALA A 169 22.06 -7.35 0.03
C ALA A 169 21.08 -7.64 1.17
N SER A 170 20.91 -6.68 2.09
CA SER A 170 19.94 -6.78 3.18
C SER A 170 18.50 -6.94 2.68
N GLN A 171 18.10 -6.26 1.60
CA GLN A 171 16.75 -6.42 1.05
C GLN A 171 16.54 -7.79 0.42
N VAL A 172 17.55 -8.36 -0.24
CA VAL A 172 17.53 -9.72 -0.75
C VAL A 172 17.38 -10.73 0.39
N GLU A 173 18.17 -10.59 1.46
CA GLU A 173 18.09 -11.46 2.64
C GLU A 173 16.73 -11.40 3.32
N SER A 174 16.12 -10.20 3.38
CA SER A 174 14.78 -10.03 3.94
C SER A 174 13.65 -10.60 3.08
N GLY A 175 13.93 -10.97 1.83
CA GLY A 175 12.93 -11.42 0.86
C GLY A 175 12.11 -10.29 0.23
N LEU A 176 12.43 -9.02 0.49
CA LEU A 176 11.75 -7.87 -0.12
C LEU A 176 12.04 -7.76 -1.62
N MET A 177 13.21 -8.23 -2.07
CA MET A 177 13.61 -8.24 -3.48
C MET A 177 14.22 -9.56 -3.91
N THR A 178 14.08 -9.90 -5.18
CA THR A 178 14.82 -11.02 -5.78
C THR A 178 16.26 -10.63 -6.06
N LYS A 179 17.16 -11.62 -6.13
CA LYS A 179 18.57 -11.40 -6.42
C LYS A 179 18.79 -10.73 -7.77
N GLU A 180 18.03 -11.17 -8.78
CA GLU A 180 18.15 -10.68 -10.15
C GLU A 180 17.72 -9.22 -10.26
N PHE A 181 16.60 -8.86 -9.61
CA PHE A 181 16.11 -7.49 -9.59
C PHE A 181 17.05 -6.56 -8.81
N ALA A 182 17.51 -7.00 -7.64
CA ALA A 182 18.45 -6.25 -6.82
C ALA A 182 19.77 -5.99 -7.56
N ALA A 183 20.31 -7.00 -8.24
CA ALA A 183 21.55 -6.85 -9.02
C ALA A 183 21.40 -5.87 -10.18
N ALA A 184 20.29 -5.95 -10.93
CA ALA A 184 20.03 -5.04 -12.05
C ALA A 184 19.88 -3.59 -11.57
N GLN A 185 19.14 -3.36 -10.49
CA GLN A 185 18.94 -2.02 -9.97
C GLN A 185 20.20 -1.45 -9.32
N LEU A 186 20.97 -2.27 -8.59
CA LEU A 186 22.24 -1.87 -8.00
C LEU A 186 23.24 -1.41 -9.08
N ALA A 187 23.32 -2.12 -10.20
CA ALA A 187 24.20 -1.73 -11.31
C ALA A 187 23.85 -0.33 -11.85
N VAL A 188 22.55 -0.06 -12.08
CA VAL A 188 22.09 1.26 -12.53
C VAL A 188 22.43 2.35 -11.51
N ASP A 189 22.30 2.06 -10.23
CA ASP A 189 22.53 3.06 -9.18
C ASP A 189 24.02 3.37 -9.01
N LEU A 190 24.88 2.36 -9.14
CA LEU A 190 26.33 2.54 -9.14
C LEU A 190 26.77 3.35 -10.36
N ASP A 191 26.22 3.11 -11.55
CA ASP A 191 26.50 3.92 -12.74
C ASP A 191 26.11 5.40 -12.54
N VAL A 192 24.96 5.66 -11.91
CA VAL A 192 24.51 7.03 -11.57
C VAL A 192 25.47 7.69 -10.58
N LEU A 193 25.95 6.92 -9.61
CA LEU A 193 26.86 7.39 -8.58
C LEU A 193 28.23 7.73 -9.18
N ASP A 194 28.79 6.83 -10.00
CA ASP A 194 30.05 7.02 -10.71
C ASP A 194 30.00 8.27 -11.60
N ALA A 195 28.91 8.44 -12.36
CA ALA A 195 28.71 9.63 -13.20
C ALA A 195 28.66 10.93 -12.37
N ALA A 196 28.01 10.89 -11.21
CA ALA A 196 27.89 12.05 -10.32
C ALA A 196 29.22 12.37 -9.63
N GLN A 197 29.97 11.37 -9.15
CA GLN A 197 31.33 11.56 -8.61
C GLN A 197 32.27 12.11 -9.68
N ALA A 198 32.22 11.58 -10.91
CA ALA A 198 33.02 12.06 -12.01
C ALA A 198 32.78 13.54 -12.30
N LYS A 199 31.51 13.99 -12.27
CA LYS A 199 31.16 15.40 -12.46
C LYS A 199 31.72 16.29 -11.34
N VAL A 200 31.64 15.86 -10.08
CA VAL A 200 32.22 16.58 -8.95
C VAL A 200 33.74 16.67 -9.08
N ALA A 201 34.40 15.57 -9.46
CA ALA A 201 35.84 15.54 -9.67
C ALA A 201 36.29 16.51 -10.78
N VAL A 202 35.57 16.55 -11.90
CA VAL A 202 35.80 17.50 -13.00
C VAL A 202 35.65 18.95 -12.51
N GLY A 203 34.58 19.26 -11.79
CA GLY A 203 34.34 20.61 -11.27
C GLY A 203 35.42 21.06 -10.28
N ASN A 204 35.84 20.18 -9.37
CA ASN A 204 36.91 20.47 -8.42
C ASN A 204 38.26 20.68 -9.13
N ALA A 205 38.57 19.86 -10.12
CA ALA A 205 39.78 20.00 -10.92
C ALA A 205 39.80 21.32 -11.69
N SER A 206 38.68 21.66 -12.34
CA SER A 206 38.51 22.95 -13.03
C SER A 206 38.68 24.12 -12.07
N GLN A 207 38.13 24.03 -10.85
CA GLN A 207 38.28 25.06 -9.82
C GLN A 207 39.74 25.24 -9.40
N ILE A 208 40.47 24.15 -9.12
CA ILE A 208 41.91 24.21 -8.77
C ILE A 208 42.70 24.92 -9.89
N GLY A 209 42.46 24.55 -11.14
CA GLY A 209 43.11 25.19 -12.28
C GLY A 209 42.74 26.66 -12.40
N PHE A 210 41.50 27.03 -12.07
CA PHE A 210 41.01 28.41 -12.12
C PHE A 210 41.63 29.27 -11.01
N ASP A 211 41.70 28.75 -9.79
CA ASP A 211 42.33 29.44 -8.66
C ASP A 211 43.81 29.73 -8.96
N LEU A 212 44.53 28.74 -9.51
CA LEU A 212 45.93 28.93 -9.89
C LEU A 212 46.10 29.96 -11.02
N TRP A 213 45.21 29.95 -12.02
CA TRP A 213 45.20 30.97 -13.06
C TRP A 213 44.96 32.37 -12.47
N GLN A 214 44.06 32.53 -11.50
CA GLN A 214 43.83 33.81 -10.83
C GLN A 214 45.07 34.30 -10.07
N GLU A 215 45.84 33.39 -9.50
CA GLU A 215 47.08 33.71 -8.79
C GLU A 215 48.23 34.08 -9.73
N THR A 216 48.40 33.36 -10.85
CA THR A 216 49.57 33.55 -11.74
C THR A 216 49.29 34.42 -12.95
N GLY A 217 48.03 34.60 -13.33
CA GLY A 217 47.62 35.23 -14.58
C GLY A 217 47.92 34.40 -15.84
N ASN A 218 48.35 33.14 -15.70
CA ASN A 218 48.80 32.31 -16.81
C ASN A 218 47.96 31.02 -16.92
N LEU A 219 47.21 30.90 -18.01
CA LEU A 219 46.32 29.75 -18.25
C LEU A 219 47.07 28.42 -18.29
N LYS A 220 48.34 28.44 -18.73
CA LYS A 220 49.15 27.23 -18.80
C LYS A 220 49.34 26.59 -17.42
N ASP A 221 49.53 27.40 -16.39
CA ASP A 221 49.76 26.91 -15.03
C ASP A 221 48.50 26.19 -14.51
N GLY A 222 47.32 26.77 -14.75
CA GLY A 222 46.03 26.14 -14.42
C GLY A 222 45.79 24.82 -15.16
N LEU A 223 46.16 24.74 -16.45
CA LEU A 223 46.06 23.49 -17.23
C LEU A 223 47.05 22.43 -16.75
N ASP A 224 48.30 22.81 -16.46
CA ASP A 224 49.32 21.91 -15.92
C ASP A 224 48.91 21.36 -14.54
N ALA A 225 48.24 22.18 -13.72
CA ALA A 225 47.69 21.75 -12.43
C ALA A 225 46.61 20.69 -12.60
N ILE A 226 45.68 20.85 -13.56
CA ILE A 226 44.67 19.83 -13.89
C ILE A 226 45.35 18.53 -14.34
N GLU A 227 46.36 18.63 -15.20
CA GLU A 227 47.08 17.45 -15.71
C GLU A 227 47.83 16.71 -14.60
N ALA A 228 48.31 17.43 -13.58
CA ALA A 228 48.99 16.87 -12.43
C ALA A 228 48.06 16.15 -11.43
N ILE A 229 46.74 16.34 -11.51
CA ILE A 229 45.78 15.67 -10.62
C ILE A 229 45.77 14.16 -10.91
N LYS A 230 46.20 13.39 -9.91
CA LYS A 230 46.17 11.92 -9.95
C LYS A 230 44.74 11.42 -9.75
N GLY A 231 44.38 10.34 -10.46
CA GLY A 231 43.08 9.68 -10.32
C GLY A 231 42.00 10.14 -11.30
N LEU A 232 42.24 11.21 -12.06
CA LEU A 232 41.37 11.59 -13.18
C LEU A 232 41.70 10.77 -14.43
N THR A 233 40.66 10.30 -15.11
CA THR A 233 40.75 9.73 -16.46
C THR A 233 41.05 10.82 -17.48
N GLY A 234 41.58 10.44 -18.66
CA GLY A 234 41.86 11.39 -19.74
C GLY A 234 40.63 12.19 -20.18
N ALA A 235 39.45 11.57 -20.22
CA ALA A 235 38.20 12.25 -20.54
C ALA A 235 37.79 13.28 -19.46
N GLN A 236 37.96 12.94 -18.17
CA GLN A 236 37.69 13.88 -17.07
C GLN A 236 38.64 15.07 -17.11
N LYS A 237 39.93 14.85 -17.40
CA LYS A 237 40.90 15.94 -17.55
C LYS A 237 40.53 16.88 -18.69
N GLN A 238 40.21 16.34 -19.86
CA GLN A 238 39.76 17.14 -21.01
C GLN A 238 38.50 17.97 -20.69
N ASN A 239 37.55 17.39 -19.96
CA ASN A 239 36.35 18.11 -19.53
C ASN A 239 36.70 19.24 -18.56
N ALA A 240 37.57 18.99 -17.57
CA ALA A 240 38.00 20.00 -16.61
C ALA A 240 38.79 21.14 -17.28
N GLU A 241 39.64 20.84 -18.26
CA GLU A 241 40.34 21.83 -19.08
C GLU A 241 39.37 22.70 -19.90
N SER A 242 38.35 22.08 -20.50
CA SER A 242 37.32 22.79 -21.25
C SER A 242 36.52 23.74 -20.36
N GLU A 243 36.14 23.27 -19.18
CA GLU A 243 35.45 24.08 -18.17
C GLU A 243 36.35 25.23 -17.67
N LEU A 244 37.65 24.97 -17.43
CA LEU A 244 38.62 25.99 -17.05
C LEU A 244 38.73 27.08 -18.12
N LYS A 245 38.94 26.71 -19.39
CA LYS A 245 39.04 27.65 -20.51
C LYS A 245 37.78 28.52 -20.63
N THR A 246 36.62 27.92 -20.41
CA THR A 246 35.33 28.64 -20.40
C THR A 246 35.28 29.66 -19.26
N ARG A 247 35.64 29.26 -18.03
CA ARG A 247 35.66 30.14 -16.85
C ARG A 247 36.64 31.31 -17.01
N VAL A 248 37.84 31.04 -17.51
CA VAL A 248 38.86 32.07 -17.79
C VAL A 248 38.36 33.04 -18.84
N GLY A 249 37.83 32.56 -19.97
CA GLY A 249 37.29 33.42 -21.01
C GLY A 249 36.13 34.30 -20.53
N LEU A 250 35.24 33.78 -19.69
CA LEU A 250 34.18 34.58 -19.05
C LEU A 250 34.75 35.67 -18.14
N ARG A 251 35.79 35.35 -17.35
CA ARG A 251 36.41 36.33 -16.45
C ARG A 251 37.14 37.44 -17.21
N GLU A 252 37.92 37.08 -18.23
CA GLU A 252 38.60 38.07 -19.07
C GLU A 252 37.61 38.98 -19.82
N ALA A 253 36.45 38.46 -20.21
CA ALA A 253 35.38 39.27 -20.79
C ALA A 253 34.78 40.25 -19.76
N ASP A 254 34.53 39.80 -18.53
CA ASP A 254 34.06 40.65 -17.42
C ASP A 254 35.07 41.77 -17.09
N ASP A 255 36.37 41.44 -17.05
CA ASP A 255 37.42 42.43 -16.79
C ASP A 255 37.52 43.47 -17.93
N LYS A 256 37.30 43.08 -19.19
CA LYS A 256 37.23 44.02 -20.33
C LYS A 256 36.02 44.95 -20.25
N VAL A 257 34.86 44.43 -19.87
CA VAL A 257 33.64 45.25 -19.70
C VAL A 257 33.87 46.29 -18.60
N LYS A 258 34.41 45.89 -17.44
CA LYS A 258 34.72 46.83 -16.35
C LYS A 258 35.74 47.90 -16.76
N ALA A 259 36.74 47.54 -17.56
CA ALA A 259 37.69 48.52 -18.09
C ALA A 259 37.00 49.54 -19.00
N GLN A 260 36.09 49.10 -19.87
CA GLN A 260 35.30 50.00 -20.74
C GLN A 260 34.35 50.90 -19.93
N GLU A 261 33.70 50.37 -18.90
CA GLU A 261 32.84 51.15 -18.01
C GLU A 261 33.64 52.24 -17.28
N ALA A 262 34.83 51.91 -16.74
CA ALA A 262 35.71 52.87 -16.09
C ALA A 262 36.22 53.97 -17.04
N GLU A 263 36.54 53.62 -18.29
CA GLU A 263 36.90 54.61 -19.31
C GLU A 263 35.72 55.54 -19.65
N THR A 264 34.52 54.99 -19.75
CA THR A 264 33.32 55.76 -20.07
C THR A 264 32.96 56.75 -18.94
N GLU A 265 33.04 56.29 -17.68
CA GLU A 265 32.82 57.14 -16.51
C GLU A 265 33.85 58.28 -16.41
N SER A 266 35.11 57.99 -16.74
CA SER A 266 36.17 59.01 -16.82
C SER A 266 35.86 60.08 -17.89
N VAL A 267 35.39 59.67 -19.07
CA VAL A 267 34.99 60.59 -20.15
C VAL A 267 33.81 61.47 -19.73
N GLU A 268 32.82 60.91 -19.03
CA GLU A 268 31.66 61.64 -18.53
C GLU A 268 32.07 62.68 -17.48
N GLN A 269 32.93 62.31 -16.52
CA GLN A 269 33.47 63.24 -15.52
C GLN A 269 34.30 64.38 -16.13
N VAL A 270 35.06 64.10 -17.20
CA VAL A 270 35.79 65.14 -17.94
C VAL A 270 34.81 66.09 -18.65
N SER A 271 33.74 65.55 -19.23
CA SER A 271 32.70 66.33 -19.92
C SER A 271 31.93 67.24 -18.96
N GLU A 272 31.57 66.74 -17.77
CA GLU A 272 30.92 67.55 -16.72
C GLU A 272 31.82 68.72 -16.25
N ARG A 273 33.12 68.47 -16.07
CA ARG A 273 34.09 69.51 -15.69
C ARG A 273 34.24 70.59 -16.77
N LEU A 274 34.19 70.22 -18.05
CA LEU A 274 34.26 71.18 -19.16
C LEU A 274 32.99 72.02 -19.24
N ASN A 275 31.81 71.40 -19.12
CA ASN A 275 30.54 72.10 -19.12
C ASN A 275 30.42 73.09 -17.95
N LYS A 276 30.88 72.71 -16.75
CA LYS A 276 30.92 73.62 -15.60
C LYS A 276 31.82 74.84 -15.84
N ARG A 277 33.01 74.66 -16.41
CA ARG A 277 33.92 75.78 -16.74
C ARG A 277 33.35 76.70 -17.82
N GLN A 278 32.60 76.17 -18.79
CA GLN A 278 31.95 76.99 -19.80
C GLN A 278 30.83 77.85 -19.21
N LEU A 279 30.06 77.30 -18.27
CA LEU A 279 29.03 78.06 -17.55
C LEU A 279 29.63 79.17 -16.67
N ASP A 280 30.70 78.86 -15.93
CA ASP A 280 31.41 79.84 -15.07
C ASP A 280 32.11 80.95 -15.88
N GLY A 281 32.43 80.72 -17.16
CA GLY A 281 33.08 81.69 -18.06
C GLY A 281 32.13 82.61 -18.83
N ILE A 282 30.82 82.42 -18.70
CA ILE A 282 29.79 83.25 -19.38
C ILE A 282 29.29 84.39 -18.46
N GLU A 283 29.62 84.39 -17.16
CA GLU A 283 29.18 85.42 -16.19
C GLU A 283 30.12 86.64 -16.02
N THR A 284 31.06 86.87 -16.94
CA THR A 284 31.90 88.09 -17.00
C THR A 284 31.65 88.90 -18.26
#